data_AF-A0AAX3P3A1-F1
#
_entry.id   AF-A0AAX3P3A1-F1
#
_cell.length_a   1.000
_cell.length_b   1.000
_cell.length_c   1.000
_cell.angle_alpha   90.00
_cell.angle_beta   90.00
_cell.angle_gamma   90.00
#
_symmetry.space_group_name_H-M   'P 1'
#
loop_
_entity.id
_entity.type
_entity.pdbx_description
1 polymer ?
#
loop_
_entity_poly.entity_id
_entity_poly.type
_entity_poly.pdbx_seq_one_letter_code
_entity_poly.pdbx_strand_id
1 'polypeptide(L)'
;MIALFVIVVMALLAAAMGRFLVDSGEKNTVEVRSVRALLAAQSGLEVALYQLFPNRPTAPPADRCSLVQASRQFSNLGLVGCEVVVSCKEIAVIYNNQPSTGYRLQSVGQCGTSDPNSTNPDFAVSRTLMVEAYDGGQI
;
A
#
# COMPACT_ATOMS: atom_id res chain seq x y z
N MET A 1 41.29 20.09 -35.22
CA MET A 1 40.01 20.64 -34.68
C MET A 1 38.85 19.66 -34.78
N ILE A 2 38.67 18.92 -35.89
CA ILE A 2 37.56 17.98 -36.07
C ILE A 2 37.59 16.80 -35.07
N ALA A 3 38.76 16.26 -34.76
CA ALA A 3 38.88 15.16 -33.79
C ALA A 3 38.35 15.51 -32.39
N LEU A 4 38.60 16.73 -31.92
CA LEU A 4 38.10 17.19 -30.62
C LEU A 4 36.57 17.32 -30.61
N PHE A 5 35.99 17.81 -31.70
CA PHE A 5 34.55 17.91 -31.85
C PHE A 5 33.88 16.53 -31.79
N VAL A 6 34.44 15.53 -32.49
CA VAL A 6 33.90 14.15 -32.49
C VAL A 6 33.97 13.52 -31.10
N ILE A 7 35.08 13.69 -30.37
CA ILE A 7 35.23 13.12 -29.02
C ILE A 7 34.18 13.73 -28.06
N VAL A 8 33.96 15.04 -28.12
CA VAL A 8 32.97 15.71 -27.26
C VAL A 8 31.55 15.24 -27.57
N VAL A 9 31.19 15.10 -28.85
CA VAL A 9 29.86 14.61 -29.25
C VAL A 9 29.64 13.18 -28.77
N MET A 10 30.62 12.28 -28.95
CA MET A 10 30.50 10.90 -28.48
C MET A 10 30.44 10.81 -26.95
N ALA A 11 31.19 11.65 -26.22
CA ALA A 11 31.12 11.72 -24.77
C ALA A 11 29.74 12.19 -24.28
N LEU A 12 29.14 13.18 -24.94
CA LEU A 12 27.78 13.65 -24.62
C LEU A 12 26.73 12.57 -24.89
N LEU A 13 26.84 11.83 -26.00
CA LEU A 13 25.94 10.73 -26.32
C LEU A 13 26.05 9.58 -25.30
N ALA A 14 27.27 9.19 -24.94
CA ALA A 14 27.50 8.17 -23.93
C ALA A 14 26.93 8.57 -22.55
N ALA A 15 27.10 9.83 -22.15
CA ALA A 15 26.53 10.35 -20.91
C ALA A 15 24.98 10.35 -20.94
N ALA A 16 24.38 10.70 -22.07
CA ALA A 16 22.93 10.67 -22.24
C ALA A 16 22.37 9.24 -22.16
N MET A 17 23.00 8.28 -22.85
CA MET A 17 22.60 6.86 -22.81
C MET A 17 22.80 6.26 -21.40
N GLY A 18 23.87 6.63 -20.71
CA GLY A 18 24.11 6.21 -19.33
C GLY A 18 22.97 6.63 -18.39
N ARG A 19 22.46 7.86 -18.53
CA ARG A 19 21.29 8.31 -17.74
C ARG A 19 20.02 7.53 -18.06
N PHE A 20 19.77 7.22 -19.33
CA PHE A 20 18.61 6.41 -19.72
C PHE A 20 18.65 4.98 -19.15
N LEU A 21 19.84 4.35 -19.13
CA LEU A 21 20.02 3.01 -18.56
C LEU A 21 19.73 3.00 -17.05
N VAL A 22 20.19 4.02 -16.32
CA VAL A 22 19.91 4.16 -14.88
C VAL A 22 18.41 4.38 -14.63
N ASP A 23 17.78 5.27 -15.39
CA ASP A 23 16.34 5.55 -15.31
C ASP A 23 15.50 4.28 -15.61
N SER A 24 15.91 3.46 -16.58
CA SER A 24 15.27 2.18 -16.87
C SER A 24 15.44 1.14 -15.75
N GLY A 25 16.60 1.10 -15.08
CA GLY A 25 16.85 0.18 -13.96
C GLY A 25 16.06 0.54 -12.70
N GLU A 26 15.89 1.84 -12.44
CA GLU A 26 15.16 2.35 -11.29
C GLU A 26 13.64 2.08 -11.42
N LYS A 27 13.07 2.22 -12.62
CA LYS A 27 11.65 1.93 -12.91
C LYS A 27 11.22 0.51 -12.54
N ASN A 28 12.02 -0.49 -12.90
CA ASN A 28 11.68 -1.90 -12.63
C ASN A 28 11.64 -2.21 -11.12
N THR A 29 12.55 -1.61 -10.36
CA THR A 29 12.63 -1.82 -8.90
C THR A 29 11.44 -1.16 -8.19
N VAL A 30 10.99 0.00 -8.70
CA VAL A 30 9.80 0.71 -8.19
C VAL A 30 8.52 -0.07 -8.46
N GLU A 31 8.37 -0.68 -9.65
CA GLU A 31 7.19 -1.49 -9.98
C GLU A 31 7.04 -2.69 -9.05
N VAL A 32 8.12 -3.43 -8.78
CA VAL A 32 8.08 -4.58 -7.87
C VAL A 32 7.72 -4.15 -6.45
N ARG A 33 8.30 -3.06 -5.94
CA ARG A 33 7.98 -2.52 -4.62
C ARG A 33 6.54 -2.02 -4.54
N SER A 34 6.03 -1.43 -5.61
CA SER A 34 4.63 -1.01 -5.72
C SER A 34 3.68 -2.21 -5.64
N VAL A 35 3.99 -3.33 -6.31
CA VAL A 35 3.19 -4.56 -6.22
C VAL A 35 3.21 -5.13 -4.81
N ARG A 36 4.38 -5.12 -4.14
CA ARG A 36 4.47 -5.54 -2.74
C ARG A 36 3.64 -4.66 -1.81
N ALA A 37 3.67 -3.34 -2.01
CA ALA A 37 2.86 -2.39 -1.24
C ALA A 37 1.36 -2.63 -1.44
N LEU A 38 0.95 -2.94 -2.68
CA LEU A 38 -0.43 -3.29 -2.99
C LEU A 38 -0.85 -4.60 -2.30
N LEU A 39 -0.03 -5.64 -2.39
CA LEU A 39 -0.29 -6.92 -1.74
C LEU A 39 -0.33 -6.79 -0.21
N ALA A 40 0.56 -5.98 0.37
CA ALA A 40 0.56 -5.65 1.79
C ALA A 40 -0.73 -4.96 2.23
N ALA A 41 -1.19 -3.97 1.46
CA ALA A 41 -2.46 -3.30 1.71
C ALA A 41 -3.64 -4.29 1.62
N GLN A 42 -3.64 -5.16 0.60
CA GLN A 42 -4.69 -6.15 0.41
C GLN A 42 -4.73 -7.17 1.57
N SER A 43 -3.58 -7.73 1.95
CA SER A 43 -3.51 -8.69 3.06
C SER A 43 -3.90 -8.05 4.40
N GLY A 44 -3.50 -6.81 4.66
CA GLY A 44 -3.92 -6.09 5.87
C GLY A 44 -5.44 -5.88 5.90
N LEU A 45 -6.04 -5.60 4.75
CA LEU A 45 -7.48 -5.45 4.62
C LEU A 45 -8.24 -6.76 4.84
N GLU A 46 -7.76 -7.87 4.28
CA GLU A 46 -8.36 -9.21 4.48
C GLU A 46 -8.37 -9.61 5.96
N VAL A 47 -7.25 -9.36 6.66
CA VAL A 47 -7.14 -9.59 8.10
C VAL A 47 -8.10 -8.68 8.88
N ALA A 48 -8.18 -7.40 8.53
CA ALA A 48 -9.10 -6.46 9.16
C ALA A 48 -10.56 -6.83 8.94
N LEU A 49 -10.91 -7.30 7.74
CA LEU A 49 -12.26 -7.76 7.42
C LEU A 49 -12.64 -9.00 8.24
N TYR A 50 -11.70 -9.92 8.42
CA TYR A 50 -11.89 -11.10 9.27
C TYR A 50 -12.09 -10.74 10.74
N GLN A 51 -11.35 -9.73 11.23
CA GLN A 51 -11.53 -9.19 12.58
C GLN A 51 -12.89 -8.48 12.73
N LEU A 52 -13.35 -7.80 11.68
CA LEU A 52 -14.61 -7.07 11.66
C LEU A 52 -15.83 -8.01 11.62
N PHE A 53 -15.75 -9.13 10.87
CA PHE A 53 -16.79 -10.15 10.76
C PHE A 53 -16.31 -11.53 11.23
N PRO A 54 -16.10 -11.72 12.55
CA PRO A 54 -15.70 -13.01 13.08
C PRO A 54 -16.83 -14.04 12.87
N ASN A 55 -16.49 -15.28 12.54
CA ASN A 55 -17.47 -16.34 12.25
C ASN A 55 -18.40 -16.71 13.43
N ARG A 56 -18.12 -16.24 14.66
CA ARG A 56 -18.95 -16.52 15.86
C ARG A 56 -18.79 -15.49 17.00
N PRO A 57 -19.47 -14.34 16.98
CA PRO A 57 -19.78 -13.62 18.20
C PRO A 57 -21.17 -14.02 18.70
N THR A 58 -21.29 -14.36 20.00
CA THR A 58 -22.59 -14.53 20.68
C THR A 58 -23.33 -13.20 20.86
N ALA A 59 -22.68 -12.06 20.58
CA ALA A 59 -23.26 -10.75 20.32
C ALA A 59 -22.19 -9.87 19.64
N PRO A 60 -22.49 -9.15 18.54
CA PRO A 60 -21.55 -8.18 17.98
C PRO A 60 -21.31 -7.04 19.00
N PRO A 61 -20.05 -6.64 19.27
CA PRO A 61 -19.77 -5.48 20.11
C PRO A 61 -20.32 -4.19 19.46
N ALA A 62 -20.70 -3.22 20.28
CA ALA A 62 -21.29 -1.96 19.83
C ALA A 62 -20.37 -1.15 18.90
N ASP A 63 -19.05 -1.29 19.02
CA ASP A 63 -18.06 -0.72 18.13
C ASP A 63 -17.23 -1.85 17.50
N ARG A 64 -17.58 -2.26 16.29
CA ARG A 64 -16.85 -3.31 15.56
C ARG A 64 -15.51 -2.81 15.03
N CYS A 65 -15.33 -1.50 14.82
CA CYS A 65 -14.07 -0.95 14.36
C CYS A 65 -12.96 -1.06 15.42
N SER A 66 -13.31 -1.11 16.71
CA SER A 66 -12.35 -1.36 17.80
C SER A 66 -11.63 -2.71 17.71
N LEU A 67 -12.21 -3.69 17.00
CA LEU A 67 -11.63 -5.02 16.79
C LEU A 67 -10.51 -5.01 15.73
N VAL A 68 -10.47 -3.98 14.87
CA VAL A 68 -9.52 -3.89 13.77
C VAL A 68 -8.18 -3.38 14.30
N GLN A 69 -7.13 -4.16 14.07
CA GLN A 69 -5.77 -3.74 14.41
C GLN A 69 -5.29 -2.64 13.45
N ALA A 70 -4.99 -1.45 13.99
CA ALA A 70 -4.69 -0.27 13.18
C ALA A 70 -3.37 -0.34 12.40
N SER A 71 -2.36 -1.05 12.89
CA SER A 71 -1.10 -1.22 12.18
C SER A 71 -0.51 -2.62 12.36
N ARG A 72 0.20 -3.08 11.33
CA ARG A 72 0.91 -4.36 11.34
C ARG A 72 2.15 -4.29 10.46
N GLN A 73 3.24 -4.80 10.99
CA GLN A 73 4.47 -5.01 10.23
C GLN A 73 4.54 -6.46 9.75
N PHE A 74 5.02 -6.66 8.52
CA PHE A 74 5.18 -8.00 7.96
C PHE A 74 6.63 -8.46 8.10
N SER A 75 6.82 -9.61 8.76
CA SER A 75 8.12 -10.29 8.87
C SER A 75 8.29 -11.43 7.86
N ASN A 76 7.26 -11.74 7.07
CA ASN A 76 7.30 -12.81 6.07
C ASN A 76 8.20 -12.42 4.89
N LEU A 77 8.94 -13.38 4.34
CA LEU A 77 9.94 -13.18 3.27
C LEU A 77 9.42 -12.43 2.03
N GLY A 78 8.11 -12.45 1.77
CA GLY A 78 7.49 -11.72 0.64
C GLY A 78 7.21 -10.23 0.89
N LEU A 79 7.00 -9.81 2.14
CA LEU A 79 6.60 -8.46 2.54
C LEU A 79 7.58 -7.84 3.56
N VAL A 80 8.76 -8.41 3.73
CA VAL A 80 9.78 -7.88 4.62
C VAL A 80 10.12 -6.43 4.24
N GLY A 81 10.14 -5.54 5.24
CA GLY A 81 10.32 -4.10 5.01
C GLY A 81 9.07 -3.38 4.50
N CYS A 82 7.90 -4.02 4.59
CA CYS A 82 6.60 -3.39 4.38
C CYS A 82 5.79 -3.30 5.68
N GLU A 83 5.12 -2.17 5.85
CA GLU A 83 4.17 -1.91 6.92
C GLU A 83 2.78 -1.69 6.32
N VAL A 84 1.74 -2.13 7.02
CA VAL A 84 0.36 -1.82 6.68
C VAL A 84 -0.33 -1.10 7.83
N VAL A 85 -1.07 -0.07 7.48
CA VAL A 85 -1.92 0.69 8.40
C VAL A 85 -3.35 0.60 7.90
N VAL A 86 -4.25 0.09 8.74
CA VAL A 86 -5.67 -0.03 8.43
C VAL A 86 -6.46 0.94 9.33
N SER A 87 -7.33 1.74 8.73
CA SER A 87 -8.32 2.53 9.46
C SER A 87 -9.72 1.99 9.20
N CYS A 88 -10.53 1.93 10.25
CA CYS A 88 -11.93 1.52 10.17
C CYS A 88 -12.81 2.70 10.58
N LYS A 89 -13.87 2.94 9.81
CA LYS A 89 -14.86 3.97 10.08
C LYS A 89 -16.26 3.41 9.88
N GLU A 90 -17.10 3.56 10.89
CA GLU A 90 -18.53 3.26 10.79
C GLU A 90 -19.25 4.34 9.97
N ILE A 91 -20.15 3.91 9.09
CA ILE A 91 -20.96 4.76 8.23
C ILE A 91 -22.42 4.33 8.31
N ALA A 92 -23.33 5.28 8.51
CA ALA A 92 -24.76 5.00 8.44
C ALA A 92 -25.16 4.86 6.97
N VAL A 93 -25.84 3.77 6.63
CA VAL A 93 -26.21 3.42 5.26
C VAL A 93 -27.67 2.98 5.22
N ILE A 94 -28.36 3.31 4.13
CA ILE A 94 -29.76 2.91 3.93
C ILE A 94 -29.75 1.73 2.96
N TYR A 95 -30.11 0.56 3.45
CA TYR A 95 -30.25 -0.65 2.63
C TYR A 95 -31.71 -1.06 2.65
N ASN A 96 -32.34 -1.17 1.47
CA ASN A 96 -33.74 -1.57 1.34
C ASN A 96 -34.72 -0.73 2.20
N ASN A 97 -34.57 0.61 2.19
CA ASN A 97 -35.35 1.54 3.02
C ASN A 97 -35.26 1.34 4.55
N GLN A 98 -34.31 0.55 5.02
CA GLN A 98 -34.02 0.34 6.44
C GLN A 98 -32.65 0.95 6.79
N PRO A 99 -32.50 1.57 7.99
CA PRO A 99 -31.20 1.98 8.48
C PRO A 99 -30.34 0.74 8.75
N SER A 100 -29.15 0.71 8.19
CA SER A 100 -28.17 -0.35 8.37
C SER A 100 -26.82 0.27 8.71
N THR A 101 -25.97 -0.51 9.37
CA THR A 101 -24.61 -0.09 9.72
C THR A 101 -23.64 -0.59 8.65
N GLY A 102 -22.95 0.34 8.02
CA GLY A 102 -21.86 0.08 7.10
C GLY A 102 -20.52 0.35 7.77
N TYR A 103 -19.48 -0.29 7.26
CA TYR A 103 -18.11 -0.14 7.72
C TYR A 103 -17.22 0.15 6.52
N ARG A 104 -16.52 1.28 6.56
CA ARG A 104 -15.51 1.64 5.58
C ARG A 104 -14.13 1.35 6.16
N LEU A 105 -13.41 0.43 5.53
CA LEU A 105 -12.03 0.14 5.85
C LEU A 105 -11.13 0.76 4.79
N GLN A 106 -10.06 1.41 5.23
CA GLN A 106 -8.99 1.89 4.37
C GLN A 106 -7.69 1.24 4.82
N SER A 107 -7.00 0.57 3.90
CA SER A 107 -5.71 -0.08 4.16
C SER A 107 -4.63 0.58 3.33
N VAL A 108 -3.54 0.99 3.98
CA VAL A 108 -2.38 1.64 3.37
C VAL A 108 -1.17 0.75 3.58
N GLY A 109 -0.68 0.14 2.51
CA GLY A 109 0.56 -0.63 2.51
C GLY A 109 1.72 0.25 2.05
N GLN A 110 2.78 0.33 2.84
CA GLN A 110 4.01 1.06 2.54
C GLN A 110 5.19 0.11 2.55
N CYS A 111 6.02 0.14 1.50
CA CYS A 111 7.23 -0.66 1.40
C CYS A 111 8.44 0.24 1.14
N GLY A 112 9.53 0.00 1.88
CA GLY A 112 10.75 0.79 1.82
C GLY A 112 10.83 1.85 2.92
N THR A 113 12.05 2.32 3.18
CA THR A 113 12.36 3.25 4.28
C THR A 113 12.75 4.61 3.73
N SER A 114 11.84 5.58 3.83
CA SER A 114 12.18 6.98 3.57
C SER A 114 12.80 7.58 4.83
N ASP A 115 14.07 7.26 5.10
CA ASP A 115 14.84 7.97 6.12
C ASP A 115 15.54 9.16 5.46
N PRO A 116 15.08 10.41 5.71
CA PRO A 116 15.68 11.61 5.12
C PRO A 116 17.11 11.87 5.62
N ASN A 117 17.55 11.18 6.69
CA ASN A 117 18.90 11.30 7.26
C ASN A 117 19.80 10.09 6.91
N SER A 118 19.28 9.10 6.20
CA SER A 118 20.08 7.96 5.74
C SER A 118 21.05 8.39 4.65
N THR A 119 22.29 7.89 4.74
CA THR A 119 23.32 8.08 3.70
C THR A 119 22.92 7.46 2.35
N ASN A 120 21.89 6.60 2.34
CA ASN A 120 21.26 6.06 1.15
C ASN A 120 19.73 6.16 1.32
N PRO A 121 19.11 7.29 0.92
CA PRO A 121 17.65 7.44 1.01
C PRO A 121 17.00 6.42 0.08
N ASP A 122 16.39 5.40 0.66
CA ASP A 122 15.67 4.40 -0.13
C ASP A 122 14.26 4.94 -0.45
N PHE A 123 13.80 4.74 -1.68
CA PHE A 123 12.48 5.20 -2.07
C PHE A 123 11.41 4.33 -1.41
N ALA A 124 10.54 4.97 -0.61
CA ALA A 124 9.35 4.34 -0.07
C ALA A 124 8.18 4.48 -1.06
N VAL A 125 7.48 3.38 -1.32
CA VAL A 125 6.28 3.35 -2.14
C VAL A 125 5.09 3.00 -1.27
N SER A 126 3.98 3.72 -1.42
CA SER A 126 2.73 3.45 -0.72
C SER A 126 1.57 3.20 -1.69
N ARG A 127 0.68 2.28 -1.31
CA ARG A 127 -0.56 1.97 -2.01
C ARG A 127 -1.72 1.93 -1.02
N THR A 128 -2.84 2.51 -1.40
CA THR A 128 -4.04 2.62 -0.58
C THR A 128 -5.19 1.87 -1.23
N LEU A 129 -5.89 1.06 -0.45
CA LEU A 129 -7.12 0.36 -0.82
C LEU A 129 -8.24 0.77 0.13
N MET A 130 -9.45 0.86 -0.39
CA MET A 130 -10.65 1.13 0.39
C MET A 130 -11.73 0.11 0.03
N VAL A 131 -12.39 -0.42 1.06
CA VAL A 131 -13.53 -1.33 0.91
C VAL A 131 -14.62 -0.94 1.90
N GLU A 132 -15.85 -1.15 1.46
CA GLU A 132 -17.04 -0.98 2.29
C GLU A 132 -17.70 -2.33 2.50
N ALA A 133 -18.06 -2.62 3.74
CA ALA A 133 -18.79 -3.81 4.14
C ALA A 133 -20.08 -3.39 4.86
N TYR A 134 -21.12 -4.18 4.68
CA TYR A 134 -22.47 -3.90 5.20
C TYR A 134 -22.88 -5.07 6.08
N ASP A 135 -23.46 -4.80 7.26
CA ASP A 135 -23.79 -5.85 8.24
C ASP A 135 -24.90 -6.82 7.78
N GLY A 136 -25.47 -6.61 6.59
CA GLY A 136 -26.67 -7.30 6.13
C GLY A 136 -27.87 -6.80 6.93
N GLY A 137 -28.79 -6.11 6.26
CA GLY A 137 -30.07 -5.81 6.91
C GLY A 137 -30.70 -7.12 7.40
N GLN A 138 -31.31 -7.11 8.58
CA GLN A 138 -32.15 -8.23 9.02
C GLN A 138 -33.23 -8.44 7.96
N ILE A 139 -33.11 -9.53 7.19
CA ILE A 139 -34.18 -10.06 6.34
C ILE A 139 -35.21 -10.79 7.19
#